data_AF-A0A0M9YKV0-F1
#
_entry.id   AF-A0A0M9YKV0-F1
#
_cell.length_a   1.000
_cell.length_b   1.000
_cell.length_c   1.000
_cell.angle_alpha   90.00
_cell.angle_beta   90.00
_cell.angle_gamma   90.00
#
_symmetry.space_group_name_H-M   'P 1'
#
loop_
_entity.id
_entity.type
_entity.pdbx_description
1 polymer ?
#
loop_
_entity_poly.entity_id
_entity_poly.type
_entity_poly.pdbx_seq_one_letter_code
_entity_poly.pdbx_strand_id
1 'polypeptide(L)'
;MLDCCEPLIVAVRSLVRDLLAAAPHLVILLTSRQSLGSDREHVLELGSLPHDANAVEALALFTARAREADPSQAPPWGEERIEAARAVCARLEGIPLALELAAAQLTDHTVGELAERLARRIGPLAG
;
A
#
# COMPACT_ATOMS: atom_id res chain seq x y z
N MET A 1 5.58 -6.56 -20.20
CA MET A 1 5.43 -5.86 -18.91
C MET A 1 6.80 -5.37 -18.51
N LEU A 2 6.91 -4.10 -18.10
CA LEU A 2 8.14 -3.47 -17.64
C LEU A 2 7.89 -2.98 -16.22
N ASP A 3 8.86 -3.14 -15.32
CA ASP A 3 8.70 -2.85 -13.89
C ASP A 3 9.89 -2.07 -13.34
N CYS A 4 9.66 -1.27 -12.29
CA CYS A 4 10.67 -0.45 -11.60
C CYS A 4 11.57 0.35 -12.56
N CYS A 5 10.95 1.00 -13.55
CA CYS A 5 11.67 1.65 -14.64
C CYS A 5 12.24 3.04 -14.30
N GLU A 6 12.08 3.53 -13.07
CA GLU A 6 12.48 4.88 -12.65
C GLU A 6 13.96 5.18 -12.94
N PRO A 7 14.93 4.29 -12.60
CA PRO A 7 16.35 4.57 -12.84
C PRO A 7 16.70 4.63 -14.34
N LEU A 8 15.87 4.02 -15.19
CA LEU A 8 16.12 3.85 -16.62
C LEU A 8 15.07 4.52 -17.49
N ILE A 9 14.28 5.45 -16.95
CA ILE A 9 13.05 5.93 -17.59
C ILE A 9 13.29 6.53 -18.99
N VAL A 10 14.45 7.18 -19.20
CA VAL A 10 14.85 7.74 -20.50
C VAL A 10 15.17 6.64 -21.52
N ALA A 11 15.89 5.59 -21.09
CA ALA A 11 16.22 4.45 -21.94
C ALA A 11 14.94 3.65 -22.28
N VAL A 12 14.08 3.44 -21.29
CA VAL A 12 12.80 2.77 -21.44
C VAL A 12 11.87 3.55 -22.37
N ARG A 13 11.82 4.88 -22.30
CA ARG A 13 11.05 5.72 -23.23
C ARG A 13 11.47 5.49 -24.68
N SER A 14 12.77 5.44 -24.93
CA SER A 14 13.32 5.21 -26.26
C SER A 14 12.94 3.80 -26.77
N LEU A 15 13.12 2.78 -25.92
CA LEU A 15 12.72 1.41 -26.23
C LEU A 15 11.23 1.28 -26.53
N VAL A 16 10.36 1.86 -25.70
CA VAL A 16 8.90 1.82 -25.88
C VAL A 16 8.50 2.48 -27.20
N ARG A 17 9.09 3.63 -27.54
CA ARG A 17 8.85 4.29 -28.83
C ARG A 17 9.19 3.38 -30.00
N ASP A 18 10.36 2.76 -29.98
CA ASP A 18 10.84 1.93 -31.08
C ASP A 18 10.01 0.64 -31.22
N LEU A 19 9.60 0.04 -30.09
CA LEU A 19 8.70 -1.12 -30.07
C LEU A 19 7.30 -0.81 -30.62
N LEU A 20 6.70 0.32 -30.22
CA LEU A 20 5.38 0.72 -30.70
C LEU A 20 5.40 1.12 -32.19
N ALA A 21 6.54 1.60 -32.70
CA ALA A 21 6.72 1.86 -34.13
C ALA A 21 6.80 0.55 -34.94
N ALA A 22 7.51 -0.46 -34.43
CA ALA A 22 7.66 -1.76 -35.08
C ALA A 22 6.40 -2.64 -34.97
N ALA A 23 5.63 -2.51 -33.89
CA ALA A 23 4.43 -3.29 -33.61
C ALA A 23 3.27 -2.38 -33.16
N PRO A 24 2.46 -1.83 -34.10
CA PRO A 24 1.43 -0.83 -33.80
C PRO A 24 0.31 -1.28 -32.87
N HIS A 25 0.14 -2.59 -32.68
CA HIS A 25 -0.87 -3.20 -31.81
C HIS A 25 -0.29 -3.72 -30.47
N LEU A 26 1.00 -3.49 -30.21
CA LEU A 26 1.63 -3.90 -28.95
C LEU A 26 1.07 -3.07 -27.80
N VAL A 27 0.68 -3.75 -26.72
CA VAL A 27 0.30 -3.14 -25.45
C VAL A 27 1.41 -3.35 -24.43
N ILE A 28 1.87 -2.27 -23.80
CA ILE A 28 2.92 -2.31 -22.79
C ILE A 28 2.32 -1.84 -21.47
N LEU A 29 2.28 -2.73 -20.48
CA LEU A 29 2.09 -2.36 -19.08
C LEU A 29 3.45 -2.01 -18.48
N LEU A 30 3.57 -0.79 -17.96
CA LEU A 30 4.75 -0.26 -17.31
C LEU A 30 4.40 0.20 -15.89
N THR A 31 5.14 -0.28 -14.90
CA THR A 31 5.06 0.18 -13.50
C THR A 31 6.30 1.00 -13.14
N SER A 32 6.08 2.19 -12.59
CA SER A 32 7.12 3.17 -12.26
C SER A 32 6.56 4.25 -11.34
N ARG A 33 7.39 4.83 -10.47
CA ARG A 33 7.09 6.04 -9.66
C ARG A 33 7.19 7.34 -10.46
N GLN A 34 7.58 7.26 -11.73
CA GLN A 34 7.66 8.39 -12.66
C GLN A 34 6.96 8.02 -13.96
N SER A 35 6.14 8.93 -14.48
CA SER A 35 5.54 8.79 -15.82
C SER A 35 6.63 8.63 -16.88
N LEU A 36 6.35 7.78 -17.87
CA LEU A 36 7.22 7.57 -19.01
C LEU A 36 7.36 8.85 -19.83
N GLY A 37 6.35 9.72 -19.86
CA GLY A 37 6.33 10.97 -20.60
C GLY A 37 6.18 10.75 -22.11
N SER A 38 5.33 9.80 -22.49
CA SER A 38 5.02 9.47 -23.89
C SER A 38 3.64 10.00 -24.28
N ASP A 39 3.48 10.51 -25.51
CA ASP A 39 2.21 11.06 -26.00
C ASP A 39 1.07 10.01 -26.07
N ARG A 40 1.43 8.72 -26.08
CA ARG A 40 0.48 7.59 -26.09
C ARG A 40 0.36 6.91 -24.73
N GLU A 41 0.87 7.54 -23.67
CA GLU A 41 0.82 7.01 -22.32
C GLU A 41 -0.57 7.22 -21.68
N HIS A 42 -1.05 6.17 -21.01
CA HIS A 42 -2.17 6.27 -20.09
C HIS A 42 -1.65 5.99 -18.68
N VAL A 43 -1.56 7.04 -17.86
CA VAL A 43 -1.06 6.94 -16.48
C VAL A 43 -2.21 6.55 -15.56
N LEU A 44 -2.04 5.44 -14.85
CA LEU A 44 -2.91 5.05 -13.74
C LEU A 44 -2.17 5.34 -12.44
N GLU A 45 -2.57 6.42 -11.75
CA GLU A 45 -2.03 6.73 -10.44
C GLU A 45 -2.59 5.76 -9.39
N LEU A 46 -1.69 5.07 -8.69
CA LEU A 46 -2.06 4.15 -7.61
C LEU A 46 -2.01 4.91 -6.28
N GLY A 47 -3.17 5.12 -5.68
CA GLY A 47 -3.31 5.67 -4.33
C GLY A 47 -3.20 4.60 -3.24
N SER A 48 -3.24 5.05 -1.98
CA SER A 48 -3.48 4.20 -0.82
C SER A 48 -4.84 3.53 -0.89
N LEU A 49 -5.04 2.46 -0.10
CA LEU A 49 -6.37 1.90 0.09
C LEU A 49 -7.30 2.94 0.75
N PRO A 50 -8.61 2.91 0.43
CA PRO A 50 -9.62 3.65 1.17
C PRO A 50 -9.53 3.35 2.67
N HIS A 51 -9.26 4.40 3.43
CA HIS A 51 -9.12 4.39 4.89
C HIS A 51 -10.03 5.44 5.52
N ASP A 52 -11.21 5.64 4.93
CA ASP A 52 -12.27 6.49 5.43
C ASP A 52 -12.80 6.02 6.81
N ALA A 53 -13.88 6.62 7.31
CA ALA A 53 -14.37 6.38 8.68
C ALA A 53 -14.52 4.88 9.05
N ASN A 54 -14.73 4.00 8.08
CA ASN A 54 -14.85 2.56 8.29
C ASN A 54 -13.62 1.76 7.83
N ALA A 55 -12.64 2.36 7.16
CA ALA A 55 -11.39 1.74 6.72
C ALA A 55 -11.54 0.29 6.21
N VAL A 56 -12.61 0.01 5.45
CA VAL A 56 -13.07 -1.36 5.20
C VAL A 56 -12.01 -2.16 4.44
N GLU A 57 -11.43 -1.58 3.39
CA GLU A 57 -10.41 -2.21 2.56
C GLU A 57 -9.08 -2.34 3.29
N ALA A 58 -8.67 -1.28 4.00
CA ALA A 58 -7.46 -1.31 4.83
C ALA A 58 -7.55 -2.36 5.95
N LEU A 59 -8.70 -2.46 6.62
CA LEU A 59 -8.97 -3.47 7.65
C LEU A 59 -9.02 -4.87 7.06
N ALA A 60 -9.60 -5.05 5.88
CA ALA A 60 -9.61 -6.33 5.18
C ALA A 60 -8.17 -6.80 4.87
N LEU A 61 -7.31 -5.92 4.35
CA LEU A 61 -5.91 -6.25 4.12
C LEU A 61 -5.18 -6.53 5.45
N PHE A 62 -5.31 -5.65 6.44
CA PHE A 62 -4.66 -5.81 7.74
C PHE A 62 -5.04 -7.14 8.41
N THR A 63 -6.31 -7.50 8.39
CA THR A 63 -6.80 -8.76 8.98
C THR A 63 -6.35 -9.99 8.21
N ALA A 64 -6.28 -9.93 6.87
CA ALA A 64 -5.71 -11.01 6.06
C ALA A 64 -4.23 -11.24 6.40
N ARG A 65 -3.46 -10.15 6.49
CA ARG A 65 -2.03 -10.20 6.84
C ARG A 65 -1.79 -10.62 8.28
N ALA A 66 -2.67 -10.22 9.20
CA ALA A 66 -2.63 -10.66 10.59
C ALA A 66 -2.80 -12.19 10.68
N ARG A 67 -3.74 -12.77 9.91
CA ARG A 67 -3.93 -14.22 9.84
C ARG A 67 -2.72 -14.96 9.29
N GLU A 68 -2.04 -14.38 8.29
CA GLU A 68 -0.82 -14.96 7.71
C GLU A 68 0.36 -14.89 8.68
N ALA A 69 0.47 -13.82 9.46
CA ALA A 69 1.54 -13.63 10.43
C ALA A 69 1.38 -14.50 11.69
N ASP A 70 0.20 -14.46 12.32
CA ASP A 70 -0.12 -15.29 13.48
C ASP A 70 -1.64 -15.53 13.58
N PRO A 71 -2.11 -16.73 13.19
CA PRO A 71 -3.52 -17.09 13.29
C PRO A 71 -4.10 -16.98 14.72
N SER A 72 -3.29 -17.10 15.76
CA SER A 72 -3.73 -17.03 17.16
C SER A 72 -4.06 -15.61 17.62
N GLN A 73 -3.48 -14.59 16.97
CA GLN A 73 -3.72 -13.18 17.24
C GLN A 73 -4.68 -12.54 16.22
N ALA A 74 -5.09 -13.29 15.20
CA ALA A 74 -5.95 -12.81 14.12
C ALA A 74 -7.45 -12.91 14.46
N PRO A 75 -8.35 -12.32 13.64
CA PRO A 75 -9.79 -12.40 13.90
C PRO A 75 -10.31 -13.86 13.87
N PRO A 76 -11.36 -14.18 14.66
CA PRO A 76 -12.37 -13.24 15.17
C PRO A 76 -11.92 -12.43 16.39
N TRP A 77 -12.22 -11.14 16.35
CA TRP A 77 -11.93 -10.19 17.41
C TRP A 77 -13.24 -9.65 17.99
N GLY A 78 -13.23 -9.27 19.27
CA GLY A 78 -14.31 -8.47 19.85
C GLY A 78 -14.26 -7.02 19.36
N GLU A 79 -15.36 -6.29 19.58
CA GLU A 79 -15.56 -4.91 19.12
C GLU A 79 -14.38 -3.98 19.45
N GLU A 80 -13.85 -4.06 20.67
CA GLU A 80 -12.72 -3.24 21.13
C GLU A 80 -11.46 -3.43 20.27
N ARG A 81 -11.13 -4.69 19.93
CA ARG A 81 -9.96 -5.00 19.08
C ARG A 81 -10.20 -4.62 17.62
N ILE A 82 -11.43 -4.72 17.14
CA ILE A 82 -11.81 -4.24 15.80
C ILE A 82 -11.62 -2.72 15.73
N GLU A 83 -12.07 -1.98 16.75
CA GLU A 83 -11.91 -0.53 16.79
C GLU A 83 -10.43 -0.12 16.87
N ALA A 84 -9.63 -0.83 17.68
CA ALA A 84 -8.18 -0.64 17.70
C ALA A 84 -7.54 -0.90 16.32
N ALA A 85 -7.99 -1.95 15.60
CA ALA A 85 -7.51 -2.23 14.25
C ALA A 85 -7.91 -1.14 13.24
N ARG A 86 -9.13 -0.59 13.34
CA ARG A 86 -9.57 0.56 12.54
C ARG A 86 -8.70 1.78 12.79
N ALA A 87 -8.41 2.07 14.07
CA ALA A 87 -7.52 3.16 14.44
C ALA A 87 -6.10 2.98 13.88
N VAL A 88 -5.55 1.76 13.92
CA VAL A 88 -4.28 1.42 13.26
C VAL A 88 -4.36 1.67 11.75
N CYS A 89 -5.41 1.17 11.08
CA CYS A 89 -5.56 1.32 9.63
C CYS A 89 -5.67 2.78 9.19
N ALA A 90 -6.48 3.58 9.90
CA ALA A 90 -6.63 5.01 9.67
C ALA A 90 -5.30 5.75 9.90
N ARG A 91 -4.56 5.37 10.95
CA ARG A 91 -3.27 5.99 11.29
C ARG A 91 -2.14 5.67 10.33
N LEU A 92 -2.27 4.57 9.58
CA LEU A 92 -1.36 4.16 8.52
C LEU A 92 -1.81 4.64 7.14
N GLU A 93 -2.85 5.48 7.08
CA GLU A 93 -3.32 6.16 5.88
C GLU A 93 -3.61 5.19 4.71
N GLY A 94 -4.04 3.97 5.04
CA GLY A 94 -4.32 2.94 4.04
C GLY A 94 -3.12 2.50 3.19
N ILE A 95 -1.88 2.83 3.56
CA ILE A 95 -0.67 2.43 2.83
C ILE A 95 -0.50 0.90 2.95
N PRO A 96 -0.64 0.12 1.86
CA PRO A 96 -0.66 -1.34 1.94
C PRO A 96 0.55 -1.92 2.68
N LEU A 97 1.76 -1.53 2.29
CA LEU A 97 2.98 -2.01 2.92
C LEU A 97 3.06 -1.67 4.42
N ALA A 98 2.56 -0.50 4.82
CA ALA A 98 2.54 -0.11 6.22
C ALA A 98 1.57 -1.01 7.02
N LEU A 99 0.41 -1.33 6.45
CA LEU A 99 -0.56 -2.27 7.03
C LEU A 99 0.04 -3.69 7.16
N GLU A 100 0.76 -4.17 6.14
CA GLU A 100 1.43 -5.48 6.18
C GLU A 100 2.49 -5.54 7.29
N LEU A 101 3.37 -4.52 7.37
CA LEU A 101 4.39 -4.43 8.41
C LEU A 101 3.79 -4.28 9.81
N ALA A 102 2.65 -3.59 9.93
CA ALA A 102 1.92 -3.47 11.18
C ALA A 102 1.29 -4.80 11.60
N ALA A 103 0.70 -5.54 10.66
CA ALA A 103 0.12 -6.86 10.90
C ALA A 103 1.18 -7.90 11.26
N ALA A 104 2.37 -7.86 10.64
CA ALA A 104 3.48 -8.73 10.97
C ALA A 104 3.99 -8.56 12.42
N GLN A 105 3.75 -7.40 13.04
CA GLN A 105 4.12 -7.15 14.43
C GLN A 105 3.14 -7.79 15.42
N LEU A 106 2.04 -8.38 14.96
CA LEU A 106 1.07 -9.04 15.84
C LEU A 106 1.59 -10.36 16.43
N THR A 107 2.70 -10.89 15.91
CA THR A 107 3.39 -12.03 16.53
C THR A 107 3.91 -11.70 17.93
N ASP A 108 4.33 -10.45 18.15
CA ASP A 108 4.94 -10.01 19.42
C ASP A 108 4.08 -8.99 20.18
N HIS A 109 3.03 -8.46 19.56
CA HIS A 109 2.20 -7.40 20.12
C HIS A 109 0.72 -7.63 19.85
N THR A 110 -0.14 -7.19 20.74
CA THR A 110 -1.58 -7.12 20.48
C THR A 110 -1.92 -5.92 19.59
N VAL A 111 -3.07 -5.99 18.92
CA VAL A 111 -3.61 -4.86 18.13
C VAL A 111 -3.76 -3.60 18.98
N GLY A 112 -4.16 -3.74 20.25
CA GLY A 112 -4.30 -2.60 21.18
C GLY A 112 -2.95 -1.92 21.47
N GLU A 113 -1.92 -2.70 21.80
CA GLU A 113 -0.57 -2.17 22.03
C GLU A 113 0.00 -1.47 20.79
N LEU A 114 -0.29 -2.03 19.61
CA LEU A 114 0.08 -1.42 18.33
C LEU A 114 -0.63 -0.08 18.11
N ALA A 115 -1.93 -0.01 18.38
CA ALA A 115 -2.72 1.22 18.28
C ALA A 115 -2.19 2.31 19.21
N GLU A 116 -1.93 1.99 20.48
CA GLU A 116 -1.36 2.93 21.43
C GLU A 116 0.03 3.43 20.99
N ARG A 117 0.88 2.53 20.52
CA ARG A 117 2.24 2.89 20.08
C ARG A 117 2.21 3.81 18.86
N LEU A 118 1.31 3.57 17.91
CA LEU A 118 1.11 4.46 16.76
C LEU A 118 0.55 5.81 17.21
N ALA A 119 -0.40 5.84 18.15
CA ALA A 119 -0.92 7.09 18.72
C ALA A 119 0.20 7.95 19.35
N ARG A 120 1.15 7.34 20.06
CA ARG A 120 2.30 8.03 20.68
C ARG A 120 3.32 8.59 19.68
N ARG A 121 3.45 8.01 18.47
CA ARG A 121 4.53 8.34 17.51
C ARG A 121 4.38 9.67 16.78
N ILE A 122 3.27 10.39 16.92
CA ILE A 122 3.15 11.77 16.41
C ILE A 122 2.56 12.62 17.53
N GLY A 123 3.42 13.08 18.43
CA GLY A 123 3.14 14.32 19.17
C GLY A 123 3.16 15.49 18.18
N PRO A 124 2.47 16.61 18.48
CA PRO A 124 2.43 17.76 17.57
C PRO A 124 3.85 18.23 17.26
N LEU A 125 4.11 18.54 15.99
CA LEU A 125 5.23 19.41 15.61
C LEU A 125 4.97 20.77 16.27
N ALA A 126 5.46 20.94 17.49
CA ALA A 126 5.45 22.21 18.18
C ALA A 126 6.63 23.03 17.68
N GLY A 127 6.33 24.11 16.95
CA GLY A 127 7.23 25.25 16.68
C GLY A 127 8.14 25.10 15.48
#